data_AF-A0A9D3N2A6-F1
#
_entry.id   AF-A0A9D3N2A6-F1
#
_cell.length_a   1.000
_cell.length_b   1.000
_cell.length_c   1.000
_cell.angle_alpha   90.00
_cell.angle_beta   90.00
_cell.angle_gamma   90.00
#
_symmetry.space_group_name_H-M   'P 1'
#
loop_
_entity.id
_entity.type
_entity.pdbx_description
1 polymer ?
#
loop_
_entity_poly.entity_id
_entity_poly.type
_entity_poly.pdbx_seq_one_letter_code
_entity_poly.pdbx_strand_id
1 'polypeptide(L)'
;MPLTHGPTEDLVPAILDAAHRRSIKVAFHLQPYKGRSDQTVHENIKYIIDKYGKHGAFYRFQSSAGKVLPLFYVYDSYLTPPEAWSDLLTPAGAHSLRGTPYDGVFVALIVEERHKQDILAGGFDGMYTYFASNGFSFGSSHQNWKAIKAFCDGNNLLFVPSAGPGYIDTSVRPWNNHNTRNRVNGRYYETALQAALTVRPEVVTVTSFNEWHEGTQIERAAPKKTVTRLYLDYQPHQPDLYLQLTRKWAEQFNKEKEQWLM
;
A
#
# COMPACT_ATOMS: atom_id res chain seq x y z
N MET A 1 3.35 -7.23 -22.17
CA MET A 1 1.89 -7.26 -22.40
C MET A 1 1.22 -6.75 -21.14
N PRO A 2 0.33 -5.75 -21.20
CA PRO A 2 -0.52 -5.46 -20.05
C PRO A 2 -1.44 -6.67 -19.86
N LEU A 3 -1.47 -7.23 -18.66
CA LEU A 3 -2.45 -8.23 -18.27
C LEU A 3 -3.82 -7.54 -18.34
N THR A 4 -4.58 -7.78 -19.41
CA THR A 4 -6.00 -7.40 -19.47
C THR A 4 -6.78 -8.38 -18.61
N HIS A 5 -6.80 -8.14 -17.30
CA HIS A 5 -7.76 -8.78 -16.42
C HIS A 5 -9.16 -8.29 -16.81
N GLY A 6 -10.14 -9.21 -16.91
CA GLY A 6 -11.55 -8.83 -17.00
C GLY A 6 -11.97 -7.96 -15.81
N PRO A 7 -13.14 -7.30 -15.84
CA PRO A 7 -13.57 -6.44 -14.76
C PRO A 7 -13.62 -7.22 -13.44
N THR A 8 -12.71 -6.91 -12.52
CA THR A 8 -12.68 -7.49 -11.16
C THR A 8 -13.63 -6.79 -10.20
N GLU A 9 -14.26 -5.71 -10.68
CA GLU A 9 -15.20 -4.86 -9.95
C GLU A 9 -16.40 -5.63 -9.41
N ASP A 10 -16.92 -6.60 -10.19
CA ASP A 10 -18.04 -7.45 -9.79
C ASP A 10 -17.74 -8.33 -8.56
N LEU A 11 -16.45 -8.51 -8.22
CA LEU A 11 -16.03 -9.27 -7.03
C LEU A 11 -16.02 -8.42 -5.76
N VAL A 12 -16.04 -7.09 -5.86
CA VAL A 12 -15.93 -6.19 -4.70
C VAL A 12 -17.01 -6.43 -3.64
N PRO A 13 -18.31 -6.60 -3.99
CA PRO A 13 -19.34 -6.95 -3.01
C PRO A 13 -19.02 -8.24 -2.24
N ALA A 14 -18.59 -9.30 -2.93
CA ALA A 14 -18.27 -10.57 -2.30
C ALA A 14 -17.05 -10.48 -1.37
N ILE A 15 -16.05 -9.69 -1.74
CA ILE A 15 -14.87 -9.40 -0.89
C ILE A 15 -15.30 -8.63 0.35
N LEU A 16 -16.14 -7.60 0.19
CA LEU A 16 -16.67 -6.80 1.29
C LEU A 16 -17.46 -7.67 2.28
N ASP A 17 -18.35 -8.54 1.79
CA ASP A 17 -19.12 -9.48 2.61
C ASP A 17 -18.21 -10.45 3.39
N ALA A 18 -17.20 -11.02 2.71
CA ALA A 18 -16.25 -11.93 3.33
C ALA A 18 -15.39 -11.24 4.40
N ALA A 19 -14.96 -10.00 4.14
CA ALA A 19 -14.23 -9.18 5.09
C ALA A 19 -15.10 -8.85 6.31
N HIS A 20 -16.36 -8.47 6.10
CA HIS A 20 -17.29 -8.13 7.17
C HIS A 20 -17.51 -9.30 8.15
N ARG A 21 -17.71 -10.52 7.62
CA ARG A 21 -17.84 -11.75 8.42
C ARG A 21 -16.63 -12.05 9.31
N ARG A 22 -15.47 -11.44 9.03
CA ARG A 22 -14.22 -11.62 9.76
C ARG A 22 -13.73 -10.34 10.45
N SER A 23 -14.56 -9.31 10.52
CA SER A 23 -14.21 -8.00 11.09
C SER A 23 -13.00 -7.32 10.40
N ILE A 24 -12.75 -7.67 9.14
CA ILE A 24 -11.74 -7.04 8.30
C ILE A 24 -12.39 -5.84 7.59
N LYS A 25 -11.59 -4.79 7.37
CA LYS A 25 -12.01 -3.62 6.61
C LYS A 25 -11.33 -3.59 5.24
N VAL A 26 -11.98 -2.97 4.26
CA VAL A 26 -11.54 -2.92 2.87
C VAL A 26 -11.37 -1.46 2.45
N ALA A 27 -10.13 -1.10 2.13
CA ALA A 27 -9.76 0.15 1.46
C ALA A 27 -9.48 -0.13 -0.02
N PHE A 28 -9.32 0.91 -0.83
CA PHE A 28 -9.10 0.77 -2.28
C PHE A 28 -7.69 1.23 -2.67
N HIS A 29 -7.02 0.40 -3.47
CA HIS A 29 -5.73 0.71 -4.09
C HIS A 29 -5.96 0.97 -5.58
N LEU A 30 -5.97 2.25 -5.96
CA LEU A 30 -6.26 2.71 -7.31
C LEU A 30 -5.05 2.47 -8.22
N GLN A 31 -5.16 1.44 -9.05
CA GLN A 31 -4.16 1.09 -10.05
C GLN A 31 -4.10 2.14 -11.17
N PRO A 32 -2.99 2.21 -11.93
CA PRO A 32 -2.98 2.91 -13.21
C PRO A 32 -3.93 2.20 -14.17
N TYR A 33 -4.77 2.99 -14.85
CA TYR A 33 -5.66 2.52 -15.90
C TYR A 33 -5.60 3.49 -17.08
N LYS A 34 -5.97 3.00 -18.27
CA LYS A 34 -5.98 3.81 -19.48
C LYS A 34 -6.93 5.00 -19.30
N GLY A 35 -6.43 6.21 -19.51
CA GLY A 35 -7.21 7.44 -19.38
C GLY A 35 -7.35 7.94 -17.94
N ARG A 36 -6.59 7.41 -16.98
CA ARG A 36 -6.55 7.96 -15.62
C ARG A 36 -6.12 9.43 -15.63
N SER A 37 -6.97 10.27 -15.06
CA SER A 37 -6.81 11.71 -14.84
C SER A 37 -7.50 12.08 -13.52
N ASP A 38 -7.32 13.30 -13.07
CA ASP A 38 -8.05 13.92 -11.96
C ASP A 38 -9.59 13.80 -12.10
N GLN A 39 -10.15 14.01 -13.29
CA GLN A 39 -11.60 13.89 -13.53
C GLN A 39 -12.08 12.44 -13.51
N THR A 40 -11.35 11.51 -14.14
CA THR A 40 -11.75 10.09 -14.09
C THR A 40 -11.54 9.50 -12.69
N VAL A 41 -10.54 9.96 -11.95
CA VAL A 41 -10.39 9.61 -10.52
C VAL A 41 -11.55 10.20 -9.71
N HIS A 42 -11.93 11.45 -9.94
CA HIS A 42 -13.09 12.09 -9.30
C HIS A 42 -14.36 11.23 -9.46
N GLU A 43 -14.68 10.83 -10.69
CA GLU A 43 -15.81 9.95 -11.01
C GLU A 43 -15.70 8.59 -10.32
N ASN A 44 -14.51 7.99 -10.31
CA ASN A 44 -14.27 6.71 -9.67
C ASN A 44 -14.40 6.77 -8.13
N ILE A 45 -13.95 7.85 -7.49
CA ILE A 45 -14.13 8.04 -6.04
C ILE A 45 -15.61 8.16 -5.69
N LYS A 46 -16.34 8.99 -6.44
CA LYS A 46 -17.79 9.11 -6.30
C LYS A 46 -18.48 7.76 -6.46
N TYR A 47 -18.13 7.01 -7.51
CA TYR A 47 -18.67 5.67 -7.75
C TYR A 47 -18.39 4.71 -6.59
N ILE A 48 -17.15 4.63 -6.12
CA ILE A 48 -16.75 3.72 -5.03
C ILE A 48 -17.50 4.07 -3.74
N ILE A 49 -17.58 5.35 -3.39
CA ILE A 49 -18.27 5.79 -2.17
C ILE A 49 -19.79 5.59 -2.28
N ASP A 50 -20.40 5.93 -3.41
CA ASP A 50 -21.84 5.75 -3.64
C ASP A 50 -22.22 4.26 -3.61
N LYS A 51 -21.44 3.39 -4.26
CA LYS A 51 -21.72 1.95 -4.39
C LYS A 51 -21.37 1.17 -3.13
N TYR A 52 -20.24 1.48 -2.47
CA TYR A 52 -19.68 0.65 -1.40
C TYR A 52 -19.62 1.32 -0.04
N GLY A 53 -19.72 2.66 0.04
CA GLY A 53 -19.46 3.43 1.26
C GLY A 53 -20.36 3.09 2.44
N LYS A 54 -21.57 2.56 2.18
CA LYS A 54 -22.52 2.13 3.23
C LYS A 54 -22.22 0.73 3.79
N HIS A 55 -21.32 -0.03 3.16
CA HIS A 55 -21.01 -1.39 3.58
C HIS A 55 -20.26 -1.41 4.92
N GLY A 56 -20.59 -2.33 5.83
CA GLY A 56 -19.98 -2.42 7.17
C GLY A 56 -18.48 -2.76 7.18
N ALA A 57 -17.95 -3.26 6.06
CA ALA A 57 -16.52 -3.51 5.86
C ALA A 57 -15.79 -2.35 5.16
N PHE A 58 -16.48 -1.34 4.64
CA PHE A 58 -15.83 -0.22 3.95
C PHE A 58 -14.94 0.55 4.93
N TYR A 59 -13.64 0.61 4.64
CA TYR A 59 -12.66 1.19 5.54
C TYR A 59 -12.77 2.71 5.57
N ARG A 60 -12.67 3.26 6.79
CA ARG A 60 -12.46 4.68 7.01
C ARG A 60 -11.30 4.84 7.99
N PHE A 61 -10.36 5.69 7.63
CA PHE A 61 -9.24 6.09 8.47
C PHE A 61 -9.73 7.18 9.44
N GLN A 62 -9.36 7.04 10.71
CA GLN A 62 -9.57 8.07 11.72
C GLN A 62 -8.24 8.78 11.97
N SER A 63 -8.17 10.07 11.62
CA SER A 63 -6.98 10.88 11.88
C SER A 63 -6.83 11.20 13.36
N SER A 64 -5.64 11.67 13.74
CA SER A 64 -5.35 12.18 15.09
C SER A 64 -6.30 13.31 15.51
N ALA A 65 -6.79 14.11 14.57
CA ALA A 65 -7.80 15.15 14.79
C ALA A 65 -9.24 14.61 14.91
N GLY A 66 -9.44 13.29 14.84
CA GLY A 66 -10.75 12.64 14.94
C GLY A 66 -11.58 12.64 13.66
N LYS A 67 -11.04 13.12 12.53
CA LYS A 67 -11.74 13.09 11.24
C LYS A 67 -11.77 11.66 10.72
N VAL A 68 -12.96 11.16 10.37
CA VAL A 68 -13.15 9.79 9.87
C VAL A 68 -13.51 9.83 8.39
N LEU A 69 -12.61 9.38 7.52
CA LEU A 69 -12.74 9.48 6.06
C LEU A 69 -12.38 8.17 5.35
N PRO A 70 -12.98 7.86 4.17
CA PRO A 70 -12.48 6.82 3.27
C PRO A 70 -10.98 6.97 3.00
N LEU A 71 -10.24 5.88 2.85
CA LEU A 71 -8.80 5.91 2.54
C LEU A 71 -8.51 5.24 1.19
N PHE A 72 -7.75 5.93 0.35
CA PHE A 72 -7.39 5.54 -1.00
C PHE A 72 -5.88 5.61 -1.19
N TYR A 73 -5.28 4.51 -1.64
CA TYR A 73 -3.89 4.50 -2.13
C TYR A 73 -3.89 4.72 -3.63
N VAL A 74 -3.02 5.59 -4.15
CA VAL A 74 -2.91 5.85 -5.59
C VAL A 74 -1.58 5.30 -6.10
N TYR A 75 -1.60 4.18 -6.83
CA TYR A 75 -0.40 3.58 -7.42
C TYR A 75 0.10 4.40 -8.61
N ASP A 76 1.42 4.57 -8.73
CA ASP A 76 2.05 5.41 -9.77
C ASP A 76 1.43 6.81 -9.88
N SER A 77 1.10 7.43 -8.75
CA SER A 77 0.47 8.77 -8.70
C SER A 77 1.28 9.84 -9.44
N TYR A 78 2.60 9.68 -9.52
CA TYR A 78 3.52 10.56 -10.24
C TYR A 78 3.34 10.58 -11.77
N LEU A 79 2.52 9.69 -12.34
CA LEU A 79 2.16 9.71 -13.76
C LEU A 79 1.16 10.82 -14.11
N THR A 80 0.49 11.39 -13.11
CA THR A 80 -0.42 12.53 -13.25
C THR A 80 0.25 13.74 -12.60
N PRO A 81 0.29 14.90 -13.27
CA PRO A 81 1.04 16.05 -12.78
C PRO A 81 0.41 16.65 -11.50
N PRO A 82 1.20 17.28 -10.62
CA PRO A 82 0.72 17.87 -9.37
C PRO A 82 -0.42 18.88 -9.55
N GLU A 83 -0.43 19.66 -10.63
CA GLU A 83 -1.46 20.66 -10.90
C GLU A 83 -2.84 20.00 -11.06
N ALA A 84 -2.90 18.91 -11.82
CA ALA A 84 -4.12 18.12 -11.99
C ALA A 84 -4.57 17.49 -10.66
N TRP A 85 -3.64 16.97 -9.86
CA TRP A 85 -3.98 16.50 -8.51
C TRP A 85 -4.49 17.63 -7.62
N SER A 86 -3.90 18.81 -7.73
CA SER A 86 -4.29 19.96 -6.91
C SER A 86 -5.71 20.45 -7.21
N ASP A 87 -6.15 20.34 -8.47
CA ASP A 87 -7.52 20.65 -8.89
C ASP A 87 -8.56 19.72 -8.25
N LEU A 88 -8.15 18.51 -7.86
CA LEU A 88 -8.99 17.50 -7.22
C LEU A 88 -8.85 17.47 -5.69
N LEU A 89 -7.64 17.65 -5.16
CA LEU A 89 -7.29 17.32 -3.78
C LEU A 89 -6.98 18.54 -2.92
N THR A 90 -7.06 19.76 -3.45
CA THR A 90 -6.96 20.99 -2.63
C THR A 90 -8.33 21.64 -2.46
N PRO A 91 -8.63 22.33 -1.34
CA PRO A 91 -9.91 23.02 -1.17
C PRO A 91 -10.24 24.07 -2.23
N ALA A 92 -9.21 24.65 -2.88
CA ALA A 92 -9.36 25.65 -3.93
C ALA A 92 -9.38 25.05 -5.35
N GLY A 93 -9.23 23.73 -5.48
CA GLY A 93 -9.17 23.05 -6.77
C GLY A 93 -10.48 23.15 -7.56
N ALA A 94 -10.38 23.20 -8.89
CA ALA A 94 -11.50 23.47 -9.77
C ALA A 94 -12.68 22.48 -9.64
N HIS A 95 -12.41 21.25 -9.22
CA HIS A 95 -13.42 20.19 -9.01
C HIS A 95 -13.09 19.38 -7.75
N SER A 96 -12.74 20.10 -6.69
CA SER A 96 -12.26 19.53 -5.44
C SER A 96 -13.21 18.51 -4.81
N LEU A 97 -12.64 17.43 -4.29
CA LEU A 97 -13.31 16.48 -3.40
C LEU A 97 -13.41 17.00 -1.95
N ARG A 98 -12.59 17.99 -1.57
CA ARG A 98 -12.44 18.42 -0.19
C ARG A 98 -13.71 19.10 0.33
N GLY A 99 -14.15 18.70 1.52
CA GLY A 99 -15.38 19.23 2.12
C GLY A 99 -16.68 18.75 1.47
N THR A 100 -16.61 17.85 0.49
CA THR A 100 -17.77 17.22 -0.14
C THR A 100 -18.09 15.86 0.51
N PRO A 101 -19.25 15.23 0.21
CA PRO A 101 -19.53 13.85 0.62
C PRO A 101 -18.52 12.81 0.09
N TYR A 102 -17.66 13.20 -0.85
CA TYR A 102 -16.68 12.36 -1.51
C TYR A 102 -15.24 12.62 -1.04
N ASP A 103 -15.07 13.42 0.01
CA ASP A 103 -13.77 13.65 0.66
C ASP A 103 -13.18 12.33 1.19
N GLY A 104 -11.84 12.27 1.27
CA GLY A 104 -11.09 11.06 1.55
C GLY A 104 -9.67 11.37 2.02
N VAL A 105 -8.96 10.33 2.47
CA VAL A 105 -7.51 10.36 2.71
C VAL A 105 -6.84 9.73 1.50
N PHE A 106 -6.08 10.52 0.74
CA PHE A 106 -5.41 10.12 -0.48
C PHE A 106 -3.90 9.96 -0.23
N VAL A 107 -3.37 8.77 -0.42
CA VAL A 107 -1.98 8.42 -0.14
C VAL A 107 -1.24 8.13 -1.46
N ALA A 108 -0.27 8.98 -1.80
CA ALA A 108 0.51 8.92 -3.04
C ALA A 108 1.70 7.96 -2.96
N LEU A 109 2.10 7.39 -4.09
CA LEU A 109 3.30 6.56 -4.17
C LEU A 109 4.55 7.45 -4.27
N ILE A 110 5.47 7.35 -3.29
CA ILE A 110 6.80 7.96 -3.38
C ILE A 110 7.81 6.97 -3.98
N VAL A 111 8.47 7.40 -5.07
CA VAL A 111 9.47 6.59 -5.78
C VAL A 111 10.82 7.28 -5.78
N GLU A 112 10.86 8.54 -6.21
CA GLU A 112 12.04 9.40 -6.21
C GLU A 112 11.95 10.46 -5.12
N GLU A 113 13.09 11.02 -4.70
CA GLU A 113 13.11 12.04 -3.66
C GLU A 113 12.33 13.31 -4.05
N ARG A 114 12.42 13.72 -5.33
CA ARG A 114 11.72 14.91 -5.85
C ARG A 114 10.19 14.82 -5.71
N HIS A 115 9.64 13.59 -5.72
CA HIS A 115 8.19 13.39 -5.61
C HIS A 115 7.64 13.90 -4.27
N LYS A 116 8.46 14.10 -3.22
CA LYS A 116 8.00 14.71 -1.96
C LYS A 116 7.31 16.05 -2.18
N GLN A 117 7.88 16.91 -3.02
CA GLN A 117 7.34 18.24 -3.30
C GLN A 117 6.12 18.15 -4.22
N ASP A 118 6.17 17.30 -5.24
CA ASP A 118 5.06 17.05 -6.16
C ASP A 118 3.82 16.51 -5.43
N ILE A 119 4.02 15.59 -4.47
CA ILE A 119 2.95 15.01 -3.64
C ILE A 119 2.33 16.09 -2.74
N LEU A 120 3.16 16.94 -2.12
CA LEU A 120 2.68 18.04 -1.30
C LEU A 120 1.89 19.07 -2.12
N ALA A 121 2.43 19.50 -3.26
CA ALA A 121 1.79 20.44 -4.17
C ALA A 121 0.48 19.88 -4.76
N GLY A 122 0.42 18.57 -5.00
CA GLY A 122 -0.78 17.88 -5.46
C GLY A 122 -1.89 17.76 -4.41
N GLY A 123 -1.66 18.16 -3.15
CA GLY A 123 -2.69 18.14 -2.10
C GLY A 123 -3.02 16.75 -1.53
N PHE A 124 -2.13 15.77 -1.70
CA PHE A 124 -2.28 14.46 -1.07
C PHE A 124 -2.20 14.54 0.46
N ASP A 125 -2.85 13.60 1.14
CA ASP A 125 -2.85 13.52 2.61
C ASP A 125 -1.67 12.69 3.15
N GLY A 126 -0.92 12.02 2.29
CA GLY A 126 0.19 11.18 2.70
C GLY A 126 0.95 10.53 1.56
N MET A 127 1.97 9.76 1.92
CA MET A 127 2.75 8.96 0.98
C MET A 127 3.07 7.54 1.50
N TYR A 128 3.08 6.58 0.59
CA TYR A 128 3.45 5.17 0.84
C TYR A 128 4.50 4.68 -0.16
N THR A 129 5.16 3.57 0.14
CA THR A 129 6.40 3.17 -0.57
C THR A 129 6.26 1.95 -1.48
N TYR A 130 5.21 1.15 -1.30
CA TYR A 130 4.83 -0.08 -2.03
C TYR A 130 5.90 -1.17 -2.12
N PHE A 131 6.99 -0.94 -2.85
CA PHE A 131 7.90 -2.00 -3.32
C PHE A 131 8.54 -2.78 -2.17
N ALA A 132 8.44 -4.11 -2.23
CA ALA A 132 9.03 -5.03 -1.26
C ALA A 132 10.57 -5.08 -1.32
N SER A 133 11.16 -4.71 -2.46
CA SER A 133 12.62 -4.69 -2.64
C SER A 133 13.25 -3.43 -2.06
N ASN A 134 13.86 -3.58 -0.89
CA ASN A 134 14.78 -2.58 -0.31
C ASN A 134 15.87 -2.22 -1.34
N GLY A 135 16.01 -0.92 -1.62
CA GLY A 135 16.97 -0.39 -2.60
C GLY A 135 16.43 -0.21 -4.02
N PHE A 136 15.18 -0.61 -4.31
CA PHE A 136 14.61 -0.47 -5.66
C PHE A 136 14.32 0.99 -6.03
N SER A 137 13.79 1.76 -5.09
CA SER A 137 13.52 3.19 -5.26
C SER A 137 14.00 3.99 -4.04
N PHE A 138 13.99 5.31 -4.13
CA PHE A 138 14.24 6.16 -2.96
C PHE A 138 13.22 5.85 -1.85
N GLY A 139 11.94 5.70 -2.22
CA GLY A 139 10.86 5.39 -1.27
C GLY A 139 10.98 4.01 -0.63
N SER A 140 11.39 2.97 -1.37
CA SER A 140 11.49 1.61 -0.84
C SER A 140 12.79 1.33 -0.08
N SER A 141 13.73 2.27 -0.09
CA SER A 141 15.01 2.14 0.61
C SER A 141 14.86 2.49 2.10
N HIS A 142 14.99 1.50 2.99
CA HIS A 142 14.72 1.66 4.43
C HIS A 142 15.52 2.81 5.07
N GLN A 143 16.75 3.05 4.59
CA GLN A 143 17.61 4.13 5.08
C GLN A 143 17.00 5.54 4.90
N ASN A 144 16.09 5.71 3.94
CA ASN A 144 15.47 6.99 3.64
C ASN A 144 14.18 7.23 4.45
N TRP A 145 13.62 6.21 5.09
CA TRP A 145 12.32 6.31 5.77
C TRP A 145 12.32 7.34 6.89
N LYS A 146 13.44 7.53 7.61
CA LYS A 146 13.55 8.60 8.61
C LYS A 146 13.42 9.99 7.99
N ALA A 147 14.05 10.22 6.84
CA ALA A 147 13.98 11.50 6.13
C ALA A 147 12.58 11.73 5.53
N ILE A 148 11.95 10.69 4.99
CA ILE A 148 10.57 10.77 4.47
C ILE A 148 9.59 11.06 5.61
N LYS A 149 9.69 10.36 6.74
CA LYS A 149 8.86 10.62 7.93
C LYS A 149 9.03 12.05 8.43
N ALA A 150 10.26 12.55 8.55
CA ALA A 150 10.51 13.93 8.97
C ALA A 150 9.89 14.96 8.00
N PHE A 151 9.96 14.71 6.69
CA PHE A 151 9.28 15.55 5.71
C PHE A 151 7.75 15.51 5.88
N CYS A 152 7.18 14.32 6.11
CA CYS A 152 5.75 14.16 6.31
C CYS A 152 5.28 14.89 7.58
N ASP A 153 5.99 14.73 8.69
CA ASP A 153 5.68 15.40 9.96
C ASP A 153 5.74 16.91 9.84
N GLY A 154 6.76 17.45 9.16
CA GLY A 154 6.92 18.89 8.94
C GLY A 154 5.84 19.50 8.03
N ASN A 155 5.10 18.67 7.27
CA ASN A 155 4.07 19.12 6.32
C ASN A 155 2.68 18.56 6.63
N ASN A 156 2.48 17.97 7.82
CA ASN A 156 1.21 17.36 8.24
C ASN A 156 0.69 16.30 7.24
N LEU A 157 1.60 15.47 6.72
CA LEU A 157 1.29 14.34 5.86
C LEU A 157 1.41 13.02 6.62
N LEU A 158 0.63 12.02 6.22
CA LEU A 158 0.78 10.65 6.69
C LEU A 158 1.96 9.98 5.98
N PHE A 159 2.86 9.36 6.74
CA PHE A 159 3.84 8.42 6.18
C PHE A 159 3.42 6.97 6.43
N VAL A 160 3.29 6.20 5.35
CA VAL A 160 2.87 4.79 5.37
C VAL A 160 3.97 3.89 4.75
N PRO A 161 4.98 3.46 5.52
CA PRO A 161 6.00 2.54 4.99
C PRO A 161 5.38 1.20 4.59
N SER A 162 5.88 0.63 3.50
CA SER A 162 5.48 -0.69 2.98
C SER A 162 6.58 -1.72 3.22
N ALA A 163 6.28 -2.77 3.98
CA ALA A 163 7.18 -3.87 4.27
C ALA A 163 6.79 -5.12 3.48
N GLY A 164 7.76 -5.80 2.87
CA GLY A 164 7.53 -7.04 2.14
C GLY A 164 8.45 -8.18 2.58
N PRO A 165 8.05 -9.44 2.41
CA PRO A 165 8.81 -10.59 2.92
C PRO A 165 10.02 -10.98 2.08
N GLY A 166 10.12 -10.42 0.87
CA GLY A 166 11.14 -10.65 -0.14
C GLY A 166 10.58 -10.31 -1.51
N TYR A 167 11.34 -10.57 -2.56
CA TYR A 167 10.93 -10.29 -3.94
C TYR A 167 11.62 -11.24 -4.91
N ILE A 168 10.86 -11.77 -5.87
CA ILE A 168 11.38 -12.53 -7.01
C ILE A 168 10.31 -12.62 -8.09
N ASP A 169 10.51 -11.93 -9.21
CA ASP A 169 9.57 -11.89 -10.35
C ASP A 169 10.13 -12.51 -11.63
N THR A 170 11.30 -13.15 -11.57
CA THR A 170 12.03 -13.67 -12.73
C THR A 170 11.26 -14.71 -13.55
N SER A 171 10.18 -15.26 -13.02
CA SER A 171 9.28 -16.15 -13.78
C SER A 171 8.43 -15.43 -14.84
N VAL A 172 8.20 -14.12 -14.67
CA VAL A 172 7.48 -13.26 -15.62
C VAL A 172 8.36 -12.13 -16.16
N ARG A 173 9.43 -11.74 -15.45
CA ARG A 173 10.43 -10.75 -15.87
C ARG A 173 11.86 -11.30 -15.70
N PRO A 174 12.33 -12.22 -16.57
CA PRO A 174 13.63 -12.89 -16.40
C PRO A 174 14.85 -11.96 -16.28
N TRP A 175 14.73 -10.75 -16.85
CA TRP A 175 15.76 -9.71 -16.82
C TRP A 175 15.86 -8.95 -15.49
N ASN A 176 14.91 -9.12 -14.56
CA ASN A 176 14.78 -8.29 -13.35
C ASN A 176 15.47 -8.89 -12.10
N ASN A 177 16.38 -9.85 -12.27
CA ASN A 177 16.99 -10.57 -11.16
C ASN A 177 17.79 -9.69 -10.17
N HIS A 178 18.27 -8.52 -10.59
CA HIS A 178 18.98 -7.58 -9.73
C HIS A 178 18.12 -7.04 -8.56
N ASN A 179 16.78 -7.07 -8.72
CA ASN A 179 15.82 -6.69 -7.70
C ASN A 179 15.39 -7.85 -6.79
N THR A 180 15.83 -9.07 -7.06
CA THR A 180 15.55 -10.24 -6.21
C THR A 180 16.06 -10.01 -4.79
N ARG A 181 15.23 -10.35 -3.80
CA ARG A 181 15.55 -10.31 -2.38
C ARG A 181 15.11 -11.63 -1.75
N ASN A 182 16.09 -12.44 -1.37
CA ASN A 182 15.84 -13.69 -0.67
C ASN A 182 15.15 -13.41 0.66
N ARG A 183 14.18 -14.25 1.04
CA ARG A 183 13.45 -14.05 2.29
C ARG A 183 14.28 -14.35 3.55
N VAL A 184 15.38 -15.09 3.38
CA VAL A 184 16.33 -15.51 4.44
C VAL A 184 15.58 -16.05 5.67
N ASN A 185 14.66 -17.00 5.43
CA ASN A 185 13.82 -17.64 6.46
C ASN A 185 13.06 -16.64 7.35
N GLY A 186 12.60 -15.52 6.77
CA GLY A 186 11.85 -14.48 7.47
C GLY A 186 12.68 -13.28 7.91
N ARG A 187 14.02 -13.38 7.99
CA ARG A 187 14.87 -12.27 8.46
C ARG A 187 14.75 -11.02 7.60
N TYR A 188 14.58 -11.18 6.28
CA TYR A 188 14.36 -10.04 5.38
C TYR A 188 13.10 -9.26 5.77
N TYR A 189 12.01 -9.99 6.04
CA TYR A 189 10.73 -9.40 6.41
C TYR A 189 10.80 -8.70 7.77
N GLU A 190 11.38 -9.37 8.78
CA GLU A 190 11.54 -8.80 10.11
C GLU A 190 12.42 -7.53 10.08
N THR A 191 13.44 -7.49 9.23
CA THR A 191 14.27 -6.29 9.03
C THR A 191 13.46 -5.13 8.47
N ALA A 192 12.60 -5.38 7.48
CA ALA A 192 11.72 -4.36 6.91
C ALA A 192 10.68 -3.85 7.93
N LEU A 193 10.05 -4.76 8.69
CA LEU A 193 9.09 -4.41 9.73
C LEU A 193 9.76 -3.62 10.87
N GLN A 194 10.95 -4.02 11.33
CA GLN A 194 11.72 -3.27 12.33
C GLN A 194 12.05 -1.85 11.86
N ALA A 195 12.49 -1.70 10.61
CA ALA A 195 12.78 -0.40 10.03
C ALA A 195 11.51 0.48 9.96
N ALA A 196 10.36 -0.12 9.64
CA ALA A 196 9.08 0.58 9.59
C ALA A 196 8.66 1.05 10.99
N LEU A 197 8.78 0.21 12.02
CA LEU A 197 8.42 0.60 13.39
C LEU A 197 9.34 1.69 13.97
N THR A 198 10.62 1.68 13.60
CA THR A 198 11.61 2.67 14.08
C THR A 198 11.22 4.12 13.75
N VAL A 199 10.52 4.34 12.64
CA VAL A 199 10.07 5.68 12.23
C VAL A 199 8.71 6.07 12.78
N ARG A 200 8.12 5.25 13.68
CA ARG A 200 6.87 5.52 14.40
C ARG A 200 5.70 5.94 13.49
N PRO A 201 5.34 5.14 12.47
CA PRO A 201 4.25 5.47 11.57
C PRO A 201 2.89 5.20 12.23
N GLU A 202 1.84 5.88 11.76
CA GLU A 202 0.48 5.57 12.22
C GLU A 202 -0.09 4.30 11.57
N VAL A 203 0.38 3.99 10.35
CA VAL A 203 -0.04 2.86 9.53
C VAL A 203 1.19 2.22 8.88
N VAL A 204 1.25 0.89 8.87
CA VAL A 204 2.23 0.12 8.09
C VAL A 204 1.46 -0.69 7.06
N THR A 205 1.96 -0.75 5.83
CA THR A 205 1.40 -1.61 4.77
C THR A 205 2.27 -2.84 4.57
N VAL A 206 1.65 -3.97 4.22
CA VAL A 206 2.35 -5.20 3.85
C VAL A 206 2.22 -5.44 2.36
N THR A 207 3.34 -5.46 1.65
CA THR A 207 3.42 -5.82 0.24
C THR A 207 3.95 -7.25 0.13
N SER A 208 3.11 -8.27 -0.03
CA SER A 208 1.67 -8.25 -0.30
C SER A 208 0.96 -9.43 0.37
N PHE A 209 -0.38 -9.46 0.34
CA PHE A 209 -1.09 -10.70 0.68
C PHE A 209 -0.76 -11.80 -0.32
N ASN A 210 -1.00 -11.57 -1.62
CA ASN A 210 -1.00 -12.60 -2.66
C ASN A 210 -0.52 -12.14 -4.05
N GLU A 211 0.42 -11.18 -4.16
CA GLU A 211 1.04 -10.83 -5.44
C GLU A 211 2.09 -11.88 -5.85
N TRP A 212 1.60 -13.07 -6.21
CA TRP A 212 2.40 -14.26 -6.49
C TRP A 212 3.39 -14.08 -7.64
N HIS A 213 3.05 -13.23 -8.61
CA HIS A 213 3.91 -12.93 -9.76
C HIS A 213 5.25 -12.32 -9.36
N GLU A 214 5.27 -11.57 -8.26
CA GLU A 214 6.46 -10.85 -7.76
C GLU A 214 7.11 -11.53 -6.55
N GLY A 215 6.57 -12.66 -6.10
CA GLY A 215 7.12 -13.40 -4.96
C GLY A 215 7.06 -12.64 -3.64
N THR A 216 6.14 -11.66 -3.52
CA THR A 216 6.00 -10.79 -2.33
C THR A 216 4.89 -11.26 -1.37
N GLN A 217 4.17 -12.32 -1.71
CA GLN A 217 3.02 -12.83 -0.94
C GLN A 217 3.39 -13.30 0.47
N ILE A 218 2.55 -12.99 1.46
CA ILE A 218 2.54 -13.62 2.80
C ILE A 218 1.53 -14.78 2.89
N GLU A 219 0.67 -14.94 1.88
CA GLU A 219 -0.23 -16.08 1.74
C GLU A 219 0.55 -17.42 1.81
N ARG A 220 -0.12 -18.46 2.31
CA ARG A 220 0.52 -19.77 2.52
C ARG A 220 1.11 -20.32 1.22
N ALA A 221 2.37 -20.74 1.26
CA ALA A 221 3.02 -21.44 0.15
C ALA A 221 3.44 -22.84 0.57
N ALA A 222 3.26 -23.81 -0.32
CA ALA A 222 3.65 -25.20 -0.11
C ALA A 222 4.73 -25.61 -1.13
N PRO A 223 5.65 -26.53 -0.76
CA PRO A 223 6.61 -27.09 -1.69
C PRO A 223 5.93 -27.71 -2.91
N LYS A 224 6.42 -27.38 -4.10
CA LYS A 224 5.92 -27.95 -5.35
C LYS A 224 7.06 -28.20 -6.33
N LYS A 225 7.09 -29.42 -6.86
CA LYS A 225 7.93 -29.81 -7.99
C LYS A 225 7.05 -30.32 -9.12
N THR A 226 7.39 -29.91 -10.33
CA THR A 226 6.87 -30.43 -11.60
C THR A 226 8.04 -30.98 -12.41
N VAL A 227 7.77 -31.58 -13.57
CA VAL A 227 8.84 -32.10 -14.46
C VAL A 227 9.82 -30.99 -14.87
N THR A 228 9.31 -29.78 -15.13
CA THR A 228 10.08 -28.66 -15.70
C THR A 228 10.46 -27.59 -14.67
N ARG A 229 9.90 -27.63 -13.45
CA ARG A 229 10.06 -26.55 -12.49
C ARG A 229 10.05 -27.03 -11.05
N LEU A 230 11.05 -26.59 -10.29
CA LEU A 230 11.05 -26.57 -8.84
C LEU A 230 10.60 -25.18 -8.38
N TYR A 231 9.52 -25.10 -7.62
CA TYR A 231 9.06 -23.84 -7.04
C TYR A 231 9.79 -23.56 -5.73
N LEU A 232 10.02 -22.28 -5.43
CA LEU A 232 10.47 -21.86 -4.12
C LEU A 232 9.32 -22.01 -3.11
N ASP A 233 9.69 -22.27 -1.86
CA ASP A 233 8.77 -22.47 -0.76
C ASP A 233 9.35 -21.88 0.54
N TYR A 234 8.71 -22.20 1.68
CA TYR A 234 9.06 -21.64 2.99
C TYR A 234 9.82 -22.63 3.90
N GLN A 235 10.25 -23.77 3.38
CA GLN A 235 10.99 -24.76 4.18
C GLN A 235 12.31 -24.16 4.72
N PRO A 236 12.75 -24.58 5.93
CA PRO A 236 12.22 -25.68 6.75
C PRO A 236 10.98 -25.30 7.60
N HIS A 237 10.45 -24.08 7.46
CA HIS A 237 9.29 -23.62 8.21
C HIS A 237 7.96 -24.08 7.58
N GLN A 238 6.88 -23.90 8.35
CA GLN A 238 5.52 -24.22 7.90
C GLN A 238 4.99 -23.23 6.85
N PRO A 239 3.99 -23.63 6.04
CA PRO A 239 3.39 -22.78 5.00
C PRO A 239 2.88 -21.43 5.51
N ASP A 240 2.53 -21.30 6.79
CA ASP A 240 1.98 -20.09 7.39
C ASP A 240 3.03 -19.20 8.08
N LEU A 241 4.34 -19.47 7.91
CA LEU A 241 5.44 -18.69 8.51
C LEU A 241 5.20 -17.17 8.44
N TYR A 242 4.92 -16.64 7.25
CA TYR A 242 4.81 -15.18 7.06
C TYR A 242 3.55 -14.60 7.70
N LEU A 243 2.46 -15.36 7.78
CA LEU A 243 1.27 -14.95 8.54
C LEU A 243 1.58 -14.87 10.05
N GLN A 244 2.35 -15.81 10.59
CA GLN A 244 2.78 -15.80 12.00
C GLN A 244 3.73 -14.63 12.30
N LEU A 245 4.66 -14.34 11.39
CA LEU A 245 5.53 -13.16 11.51
C LEU A 245 4.72 -11.86 11.43
N THR A 246 3.79 -11.73 10.48
CA THR A 246 2.92 -10.54 10.41
C THR A 246 2.12 -10.36 11.70
N ARG A 247 1.59 -11.44 12.29
CA ARG A 247 0.90 -11.40 13.59
C ARG A 247 1.82 -10.88 14.70
N LYS A 248 3.00 -11.49 14.88
CA LYS A 248 3.99 -11.09 15.89
C LYS A 248 4.31 -9.60 15.79
N TRP A 249 4.56 -9.11 14.59
CA TRP A 249 4.93 -7.71 14.36
C TRP A 249 3.75 -6.74 14.47
N ALA A 250 2.53 -7.16 14.13
CA ALA A 250 1.33 -6.37 14.37
C ALA A 250 1.05 -6.20 15.88
N GLU A 251 1.25 -7.27 16.67
CA GLU A 251 1.16 -7.21 18.14
C GLU A 251 2.22 -6.26 18.72
N GLN A 252 3.47 -6.34 18.23
CA GLN A 252 4.54 -5.42 18.62
C GLN A 252 4.23 -3.97 18.24
N PHE A 253 3.76 -3.73 17.01
CA PHE A 253 3.38 -2.40 16.53
C PHE A 253 2.30 -1.76 17.40
N ASN A 254 1.25 -2.50 17.76
CA ASN A 254 0.19 -1.98 18.62
C ASN A 254 0.73 -1.60 20.01
N LYS A 255 1.57 -2.46 20.60
CA LYS A 255 2.21 -2.18 21.90
C LYS A 255 3.10 -0.93 21.85
N GLU A 256 3.91 -0.77 20.82
CA GLU A 256 4.77 0.43 20.68
C GLU A 256 3.93 1.68 20.40
N LYS A 257 2.88 1.57 19.59
CA LYS A 257 1.99 2.70 19.27
C LYS A 257 1.27 3.24 20.51
N GLU A 258 0.82 2.37 21.42
CA GLU A 258 0.27 2.81 22.71
C GLU A 258 1.29 3.60 23.53
N GLN A 259 2.56 3.22 23.50
CA GLN A 259 3.64 3.92 24.20
C GLN A 259 4.02 5.25 23.55
N TRP A 260 3.88 5.40 22.24
CA TRP A 260 4.16 6.67 21.55
C TRP A 260 3.09 7.73 21.78
N LEU A 261 1.88 7.31 22.15
CA LEU A 261 0.72 8.18 22.40
C LEU A 261 0.56 8.55 23.88
N MET A 262 1.35 7.96 24.78
CA MET A 262 1.53 8.39 26.17
C MET A 262 2.60 9.48 26.27
#